data_AF-A0A1J5GU53-F1
#
_entry.id   AF-A0A1J5GU53-F1
#
_cell.length_a   1.000
_cell.length_b   1.000
_cell.length_c   1.000
_cell.angle_alpha   90.00
_cell.angle_beta   90.00
_cell.angle_gamma   90.00
#
_symmetry.space_group_name_H-M   'P 1'
#
loop_
_entity.id
_entity.type
_entity.pdbx_description
1 polymer ?
#
loop_
_entity_poly.entity_id
_entity_poly.type
_entity_poly.pdbx_seq_one_letter_code
_entity_poly.pdbx_strand_id
1 'polypeptide(L)' 'MPKKFTKNSSLAEILTLKEGEKILAKYNLPCLTCPMAKFEIENLKLGEVCKMYKINLKKLLEELNL' A
#
# COMPACT_ATOMS: atom_id res chain seq x y z
N MET A 1 10.85 7.19 -16.64
CA MET A 1 10.60 5.82 -16.15
C MET A 1 9.46 5.89 -15.14
N PRO A 2 8.37 5.15 -15.29
CA PRO A 2 7.33 5.12 -14.26
C PRO A 2 7.95 4.60 -12.95
N LYS A 3 7.66 5.29 -11.85
CA LYS A 3 8.22 5.00 -10.53
C LYS A 3 7.65 3.66 -10.07
N LYS A 4 8.47 2.61 -10.02
CA LYS A 4 8.01 1.29 -9.56
C LYS A 4 7.84 1.29 -8.04
N PHE A 5 6.71 0.79 -7.55
CA PHE A 5 6.51 0.54 -6.13
C PHE A 5 7.34 -0.64 -5.68
N THR A 6 7.85 -0.54 -4.45
CA THR A 6 8.63 -1.59 -3.79
C THR A 6 8.14 -1.78 -2.37
N LYS A 7 8.69 -2.78 -1.67
CA LYS A 7 8.42 -3.00 -0.24
C LYS A 7 8.74 -1.77 0.65
N ASN A 8 9.61 -0.88 0.17
CA ASN A 8 10.02 0.32 0.88
C ASN A 8 9.18 1.55 0.53
N SER A 9 8.32 1.46 -0.49
CA SER A 9 7.40 2.54 -0.85
C SER A 9 6.39 2.77 0.28
N SER A 10 6.07 4.04 0.52
CA SER A 10 5.05 4.38 1.51
C SER A 10 3.65 4.16 0.94
N LEU A 11 2.69 3.89 1.83
CA LEU A 11 1.29 3.80 1.44
C LEU A 11 0.77 5.11 0.86
N ALA A 12 1.26 6.25 1.37
CA ALA A 12 0.95 7.58 0.81
C ALA A 12 1.27 7.66 -0.69
N GLU A 13 2.45 7.19 -1.13
CA GLU A 13 2.81 7.17 -2.55
C GLU A 13 1.84 6.32 -3.38
N ILE A 14 1.40 5.18 -2.85
CA ILE A 14 0.46 4.30 -3.55
C ILE A 14 -0.93 4.93 -3.63
N LEU A 15 -1.36 5.62 -2.58
CA LEU A 15 -2.65 6.33 -2.54
C LEU A 15 -2.69 7.56 -3.45
N THR A 16 -1.54 8.09 -3.89
CA THR A 16 -1.54 9.10 -4.97
C THR A 16 -2.03 8.54 -6.29
N LEU A 17 -2.00 7.21 -6.49
CA LEU A 17 -2.60 6.57 -7.64
C LEU A 17 -4.11 6.46 -7.45
N LYS A 18 -4.84 6.88 -8.47
CA LYS A 18 -6.30 6.77 -8.55
C LYS A 18 -6.81 5.34 -8.33
N GLU A 19 -6.02 4.34 -8.75
CA GLU A 19 -6.34 2.92 -8.58
C GLU A 19 -5.67 2.27 -7.37
N GLY A 20 -4.71 2.94 -6.72
CA GLY A 20 -3.97 2.39 -5.58
C GLY A 20 -4.87 2.07 -4.39
N GLU A 21 -5.82 2.95 -4.08
CA GLU A 21 -6.82 2.69 -3.03
C GLU A 21 -7.66 1.45 -3.33
N LYS A 22 -8.11 1.29 -4.58
CA LYS A 22 -8.94 0.14 -5.02
C LYS A 22 -8.16 -1.17 -4.94
N ILE A 23 -6.90 -1.16 -5.37
CA ILE A 23 -6.02 -2.32 -5.26
C ILE A 23 -5.80 -2.65 -3.79
N LEU A 24 -5.40 -1.70 -2.95
CA LEU A 24 -5.16 -1.96 -1.52
C LEU A 24 -6.43 -2.46 -0.79
N ALA A 25 -7.61 -1.95 -1.14
CA ALA A 25 -8.89 -2.42 -0.61
C ALA A 25 -9.17 -3.89 -0.97
N LYS A 26 -8.86 -4.31 -2.21
CA LYS A 26 -9.00 -5.70 -2.67
C LYS A 26 -8.15 -6.69 -1.87
N TYR A 27 -7.02 -6.25 -1.33
CA TYR A 27 -6.12 -7.07 -0.51
C TYR A 27 -6.49 -7.07 0.99
N ASN A 28 -7.68 -6.61 1.38
CA ASN A 28 -8.12 -6.52 2.77
C ASN A 28 -7.11 -5.75 3.64
N LEU A 29 -6.79 -4.51 3.27
CA LEU A 29 -6.03 -3.59 4.11
C LEU A 29 -6.99 -2.68 4.91
N PRO A 30 -7.51 -3.11 6.08
CA PRO A 30 -8.56 -2.41 6.80
C PRO A 30 -7.97 -1.25 7.62
N CYS A 31 -7.38 -0.24 6.99
CA CYS A 31 -6.85 0.91 7.73
C CYS A 31 -6.63 2.18 6.88
N LEU A 32 -6.86 2.17 5.57
CA LEU A 32 -6.58 3.35 4.72
C LEU A 32 -7.37 4.61 5.12
N THR A 33 -8.53 4.42 5.74
CA THR A 33 -9.43 5.50 6.16
C THR A 33 -9.40 5.78 7.66
N CYS A 34 -8.67 5.01 8.45
CA CYS A 34 -8.64 5.16 9.91
C CYS A 34 -7.82 6.42 10.29
N PRO A 35 -8.32 7.30 11.17
CA PRO A 35 -7.65 8.56 11.50
C PRO A 35 -6.23 8.38 12.04
N MET A 36 -5.98 7.30 12.79
CA MET A 36 -4.65 6.95 13.30
C MET A 36 -3.71 6.50 12.17
N ALA A 37 -4.23 5.70 11.25
CA ALA A 37 -3.47 5.22 10.11
C ALA A 37 -3.13 6.34 9.13
N LYS A 38 -3.99 7.35 8.95
CA LYS A 38 -3.70 8.54 8.12
C LYS A 38 -2.45 9.28 8.58
N PHE A 39 -2.24 9.40 9.89
CA PHE A 39 -1.06 10.06 10.46
C PHE A 39 0.22 9.23 10.24
N GLU A 40 0.07 7.92 10.24
CA GLU A 40 1.18 6.98 10.05
C GLU A 40 1.42 6.65 8.57
N ILE A 41 0.47 6.93 7.66
CA ILE A 41 0.47 6.44 6.26
C ILE A 41 1.64 6.96 5.42
N GLU A 42 2.17 8.13 5.78
CA GLU A 42 3.38 8.70 5.17
C GLU A 42 4.64 7.93 5.56
N ASN A 43 4.67 7.36 6.77
CA ASN A 43 5.80 6.60 7.32
C ASN A 43 5.64 5.08 7.18
N LEU A 44 4.40 4.59 6.98
CA LEU A 44 4.10 3.18 6.84
C LEU A 44 4.56 2.66 5.47
N LYS A 45 5.59 1.82 5.51
CA LYS A 45 6.09 1.10 4.35
C LYS A 45 5.17 -0.05 3.99
N LEU A 46 4.93 -0.23 2.69
CA LEU A 46 4.08 -1.29 2.15
C LEU A 46 4.47 -2.68 2.69
N GLY A 47 5.78 -2.97 2.77
CA GLY A 47 6.27 -4.26 3.23
C GLY A 47 5.92 -4.56 4.68
N GLU A 48 5.94 -3.55 5.56
CA GLU A 48 5.62 -3.72 6.98
C GLU A 48 4.13 -3.94 7.18
N VAL A 49 3.30 -3.16 6.47
CA VAL A 49 1.84 -3.35 6.52
C VAL A 49 1.45 -4.70 5.93
N CYS A 50 2.08 -5.11 4.83
CA CYS A 50 1.81 -6.44 4.27
C CYS A 50 2.17 -7.57 5.25
N LYS A 51 3.26 -7.45 6.02
CA LYS A 51 3.58 -8.43 7.06
C LYS A 51 2.55 -8.43 8.19
N MET A 52 2.18 -7.24 8.68
CA MET A 52 1.26 -7.06 9.80
C MET A 52 -0.11 -7.69 9.49
N TYR A 53 -0.63 -7.45 8.29
CA TYR A 53 -1.94 -7.97 7.84
C TYR A 53 -1.83 -9.31 7.10
N LYS A 54 -0.65 -9.94 7.05
CA LYS A 54 -0.39 -11.21 6.33
C LYS A 54 -0.82 -11.17 4.85
N ILE A 55 -0.61 -10.02 4.21
CA ILE A 55 -0.90 -9.79 2.80
C ILE A 55 0.28 -10.26 1.95
N ASN A 56 -0.02 -10.83 0.79
CA ASN A 56 1.00 -11.24 -0.16
C ASN A 56 1.59 -10.01 -0.88
N LEU A 57 2.67 -9.48 -0.31
CA LEU A 57 3.41 -8.35 -0.84
C LEU A 57 3.83 -8.52 -2.31
N LYS A 58 4.20 -9.74 -2.72
CA LYS A 58 4.65 -9.99 -4.09
C LYS A 58 3.51 -9.78 -5.09
N LYS A 59 2.36 -10.41 -4.84
CA LYS A 59 1.15 -10.22 -5.68
C LYS A 59 0.68 -8.78 -5.71
N LEU A 60 0.70 -8.11 -4.56
CA LEU A 60 0.32 -6.69 -4.46
C LEU A 60 1.25 -5.80 -5.28
N LEU A 61 2.57 -6.02 -5.21
CA LEU A 61 3.54 -5.28 -6.01
C LEU A 61 3.40 -5.55 -7.51
N GLU A 62 3.03 -6.77 -7.90
CA GLU A 62 2.73 -7.10 -9.29
C GLU A 62 1.51 -6.32 -9.79
N GLU A 63 0.41 -6.25 -9.02
CA GLU A 63 -0.77 -5.45 -9.38
C GLU A 63 -0.50 -3.93 -9.37
N LEU A 64 0.32 -3.42 -8.45
CA LEU A 64 0.63 -1.99 -8.35
C LEU A 64 1.58 -1.49 -9.45
N ASN A 65 2.36 -2.38 -10.07
CA ASN A 65 3.34 -2.06 -11.11
C ASN A 65 2.94 -2.57 -12.51
N LEU A 66 1.70 -3.05 -12.63
CA LEU A 66 1.12 -3.60 -13.86
C LEU A 66 0.87 -2.48 -14.87
#